data_AF-A0AAN8P8U7-F1
#
_entry.id   AF-A0AAN8P8U7-F1
#
_cell.length_a   1.000
_cell.length_b   1.000
_cell.length_c   1.000
_cell.angle_alpha   90.00
_cell.angle_beta   90.00
_cell.angle_gamma   90.00
#
_symmetry.space_group_name_H-M   'P 1'
#
loop_
_entity.id
_entity.type
_entity.pdbx_description
1 polymer ?
#
loop_
_entity_poly.entity_id
_entity_poly.type
_entity_poly.pdbx_seq_one_letter_code
_entity_poly.pdbx_strand_id
1 'polypeptide(L)'
;MSAISRLAIPRRKKVFKAELLPNGDKLPFWSTLNLDDKLPIVPSPEGSYTLCTTSVGQPKYVNKQKYDFDLTDPYCHVRPLEYDSLHDPFLKQHFQQKKVKNHLVRNGLVTPDEKIICSLKEFNKFREYLRYRQATDLTLKRRREAIAFRRSPEVRQPPKSERPVLETGNGKGSACLVEQIRRKETEALIRRQRQREEKDKMKQHRLLDEWKGRKERQQQNLERISELQKTEKARRAKMLKGHTERS
;
A
#
# COMPACT_ATOMS: atom_id res chain seq x y z
N MET A 1 47.98 -25.97 29.50
CA MET A 1 47.28 -26.08 28.20
C MET A 1 46.23 -24.98 28.12
N SER A 2 46.37 -24.06 27.15
CA SER A 2 45.76 -22.72 27.16
C SER A 2 44.24 -22.71 26.99
N ALA A 3 43.56 -21.87 27.79
CA ALA A 3 42.10 -21.71 27.91
C ALA A 3 41.39 -21.10 26.68
N ILE A 4 42.11 -20.88 25.58
CA ILE A 4 41.59 -20.21 24.37
C ILE A 4 40.77 -21.18 23.49
N SER A 5 40.93 -22.49 23.65
CA SER A 5 40.23 -23.50 22.85
C SER A 5 38.72 -23.63 23.11
N ARG A 6 38.17 -22.96 24.14
CA ARG A 6 36.74 -23.01 24.50
C ARG A 6 35.88 -21.90 23.88
N LEU A 7 36.47 -20.94 23.15
CA LEU A 7 35.74 -19.88 22.43
C LEU A 7 35.60 -20.17 20.93
N ALA A 8 35.62 -21.44 20.53
CA ALA A 8 35.34 -21.82 19.14
C ALA A 8 33.84 -21.60 18.85
N ILE A 9 33.50 -20.37 18.45
CA ILE A 9 32.23 -20.05 17.79
C ILE A 9 32.00 -21.12 16.72
N PRO A 10 30.87 -21.85 16.71
CA PRO A 10 30.65 -22.85 15.69
C PRO A 10 30.76 -22.17 14.33
N ARG A 11 31.68 -22.67 13.48
CA ARG A 11 31.81 -22.20 12.10
C ARG A 11 30.41 -22.22 11.48
N ARG A 12 29.89 -21.04 11.18
CA ARG A 12 28.55 -20.84 10.62
C ARG A 12 28.43 -21.81 9.44
N LYS A 13 27.54 -22.81 9.55
CA LYS A 13 27.27 -23.73 8.42
C LYS A 13 26.97 -22.84 7.23
N LYS A 14 27.69 -23.01 6.11
CA LYS A 14 27.35 -22.31 4.87
C LYS A 14 25.91 -22.73 4.53
N VAL A 15 24.95 -21.83 4.76
CA VAL A 15 23.52 -22.06 4.48
C VAL A 15 23.25 -22.01 2.97
N PHE A 16 24.24 -21.62 2.18
CA PHE A 16 24.19 -21.81 0.74
C PHE A 16 24.44 -23.28 0.41
N LYS A 17 23.35 -24.02 0.20
CA LYS A 17 23.41 -25.18 -0.69
C LYS A 17 24.04 -24.71 -2.00
N ALA A 18 25.09 -25.39 -2.43
CA ALA A 18 25.81 -25.14 -3.69
C ALA A 18 24.98 -25.57 -4.92
N GLU A 19 23.70 -25.18 -4.96
CA GLU A 19 22.75 -25.42 -6.05
C GLU A 19 22.31 -24.10 -6.72
N LEU A 20 22.88 -22.96 -6.32
CA LEU A 20 22.64 -21.64 -6.90
C LEU A 20 23.83 -21.24 -7.79
N LEU A 21 24.24 -21.99 -8.81
CA LEU A 21 23.49 -22.33 -10.02
C LEU A 21 24.35 -23.35 -10.79
N PRO A 22 23.77 -24.39 -11.39
CA PRO A 22 23.96 -24.53 -12.85
C PRO A 22 22.75 -25.12 -13.58
N ASN A 23 22.54 -24.66 -14.82
CA ASN A 23 21.69 -25.22 -15.88
C ASN A 23 20.17 -25.20 -15.63
N GLY A 24 19.53 -24.05 -15.90
CA GLY A 24 18.07 -23.97 -16.06
C GLY A 24 17.41 -22.71 -15.49
N ASP A 25 17.86 -21.53 -15.93
CA ASP A 25 17.11 -20.28 -16.20
C ASP A 25 15.77 -20.03 -15.47
N LYS A 26 15.75 -20.17 -14.14
CA LYS A 26 14.71 -19.52 -13.33
C LYS A 26 15.33 -18.30 -12.72
N LEU A 27 14.89 -17.13 -13.21
CA LEU A 27 15.21 -15.85 -12.61
C LEU A 27 15.06 -15.94 -11.08
N PRO A 28 15.91 -15.25 -10.31
CA PRO A 28 15.85 -15.27 -8.85
C PRO A 28 14.44 -14.98 -8.35
N PHE A 29 14.06 -15.54 -7.19
CA PHE A 29 12.71 -15.51 -6.63
C PHE A 29 12.03 -14.13 -6.63
N TRP A 30 12.81 -13.04 -6.53
CA TRP A 30 12.28 -11.68 -6.61
C TRP A 30 11.67 -11.32 -7.98
N SER A 31 11.99 -12.04 -9.05
CA SER A 31 11.44 -11.82 -10.40
C SER A 31 9.95 -12.18 -10.51
N THR A 32 9.51 -13.16 -9.72
CA THR A 32 8.10 -13.56 -9.60
C THR A 32 7.34 -12.78 -8.54
N LEU A 33 8.03 -11.89 -7.83
CA LEU A 33 7.49 -11.16 -6.69
C LEU A 33 6.70 -9.94 -7.17
N ASN A 34 5.48 -9.75 -6.63
CA ASN A 34 4.73 -8.54 -6.92
C ASN A 34 5.46 -7.31 -6.35
N LEU A 35 5.19 -6.15 -6.94
CA LEU A 35 5.79 -4.89 -6.49
C LEU A 35 5.32 -4.46 -5.09
N ASP A 36 4.20 -4.98 -4.59
CA ASP A 36 3.70 -4.72 -3.22
C ASP A 36 4.40 -5.57 -2.16
N ASP A 37 5.00 -6.69 -2.57
CA ASP A 37 5.59 -7.63 -1.64
C ASP A 37 7.02 -7.18 -1.29
N LYS A 38 7.36 -7.26 0.00
CA LYS A 38 8.68 -6.89 0.51
C LYS A 38 9.76 -7.73 -0.17
N LEU A 39 10.81 -7.08 -0.67
CA LEU A 39 11.92 -7.78 -1.29
C LEU A 39 12.63 -8.67 -0.24
N PRO A 40 12.69 -9.99 -0.43
CA PRO A 40 13.41 -10.89 0.46
C PRO A 40 14.90 -10.78 0.16
N ILE A 41 15.59 -10.01 0.99
CA ILE A 41 17.04 -9.89 0.92
C ILE A 41 17.69 -10.97 1.77
N VAL A 42 18.50 -11.81 1.13
CA VAL A 42 19.36 -12.76 1.83
C VAL A 42 20.57 -11.98 2.38
N PRO A 43 20.94 -12.16 3.65
CA PRO A 43 22.13 -11.50 4.20
C PRO A 43 23.36 -11.98 3.43
N SER A 44 23.95 -11.05 2.69
CA SER A 44 25.06 -11.27 1.77
C SER A 44 26.25 -10.41 2.25
N PRO A 45 27.51 -10.72 1.87
CA PRO A 45 28.64 -9.87 2.21
C PRO A 45 28.41 -8.41 1.80
N GLU A 46 28.98 -7.50 2.59
CA GLU A 46 28.86 -6.06 2.36
C GLU A 46 29.32 -5.70 0.93
N GLY A 47 28.51 -4.92 0.22
CA GLY A 47 28.78 -4.52 -1.18
C GLY A 47 28.35 -5.50 -2.27
N SER A 48 27.73 -6.64 -1.94
CA SER A 48 27.28 -7.62 -2.94
C SER A 48 26.12 -7.15 -3.82
N TYR A 49 25.26 -6.27 -3.32
CA TYR A 49 24.19 -5.64 -4.11
C TYR A 49 24.01 -4.20 -3.65
N THR A 50 23.66 -3.34 -4.60
CA THR A 50 23.32 -1.94 -4.35
C THR A 50 21.91 -1.71 -4.83
N LEU A 51 21.02 -1.28 -3.93
CA LEU A 51 19.65 -0.93 -4.29
C LEU A 51 19.62 0.52 -4.74
N CYS A 52 18.95 0.77 -5.87
CA CYS A 52 18.82 2.11 -6.41
C CYS A 52 17.36 2.41 -6.76
N THR A 53 16.97 3.67 -6.67
CA THR A 53 15.63 4.15 -7.06
C THR A 53 15.67 4.76 -8.47
N THR A 54 15.82 6.07 -8.57
CA THR A 54 15.87 6.85 -9.81
C THR A 54 17.23 7.51 -9.98
N SER A 55 17.43 8.18 -11.12
CA SER A 55 18.59 9.03 -11.32
C SER A 55 18.51 10.33 -10.49
N VAL A 56 19.66 10.94 -10.25
CA VAL A 56 19.77 12.24 -9.60
C VAL A 56 19.01 13.32 -10.39
N GLY A 57 18.27 14.15 -9.67
CA GLY A 57 17.41 15.19 -10.25
C GLY A 57 16.20 14.65 -11.01
N GLN A 58 15.88 13.35 -10.86
CA GLN A 58 14.60 12.80 -11.30
C GLN A 58 13.65 12.67 -10.12
N PRO A 59 12.41 13.17 -10.26
CA PRO A 59 11.43 13.08 -9.20
C PRO A 59 11.05 11.61 -8.96
N LYS A 60 11.23 11.15 -7.71
CA LYS A 60 10.88 9.78 -7.30
C LYS A 60 9.40 9.48 -7.44
N TYR A 61 8.56 10.47 -7.15
CA TYR A 61 7.10 10.35 -7.10
C TYR A 61 6.46 11.28 -8.13
N VAL A 62 6.33 10.80 -9.36
CA VAL A 62 5.73 11.55 -10.47
C VAL A 62 4.21 11.50 -10.41
N ASN A 63 3.56 12.67 -10.28
CA ASN A 63 2.14 12.78 -10.55
C ASN A 63 1.92 13.07 -12.04
N LYS A 64 1.05 12.31 -12.71
CA LYS A 64 0.64 12.59 -14.10
C LYS A 64 -0.56 13.52 -14.20
N GLN A 65 -1.14 13.93 -13.07
CA GLN A 65 -2.14 14.97 -13.03
C GLN A 65 -1.46 16.34 -13.22
N LYS A 66 -2.25 17.38 -13.51
CA LYS A 66 -1.73 18.75 -13.68
C LYS A 66 -1.20 19.39 -12.38
N TYR A 67 -1.30 18.69 -11.24
CA TYR A 67 -1.02 19.21 -9.92
C TYR A 67 0.14 18.45 -9.27
N ASP A 68 0.87 19.11 -8.38
CA ASP A 68 2.01 18.53 -7.66
C ASP A 68 1.60 17.46 -6.63
N PHE A 69 0.32 17.47 -6.22
CA PHE A 69 -0.28 16.54 -5.27
C PHE A 69 -1.26 15.58 -5.95
N ASP A 70 -1.30 14.34 -5.47
CA ASP A 70 -2.13 13.29 -6.05
C ASP A 70 -3.56 13.32 -5.47
N LEU A 71 -4.54 13.69 -6.30
CA LEU A 71 -5.96 13.69 -5.92
C LEU A 71 -6.51 12.28 -5.65
N THR A 72 -5.78 11.23 -6.05
CA THR A 72 -6.17 9.85 -5.81
C THR A 72 -5.64 9.28 -4.49
N ASP A 73 -4.77 10.01 -3.78
CA ASP A 73 -4.28 9.68 -2.44
C ASP A 73 -4.39 10.90 -1.50
N PRO A 74 -5.59 11.19 -0.96
CA PRO A 74 -5.83 12.37 -0.13
C PRO A 74 -4.96 12.45 1.13
N TYR A 75 -4.48 11.31 1.63
CA TYR A 75 -3.71 11.20 2.86
C TYR A 75 -2.21 10.97 2.61
N CYS A 76 -1.76 11.00 1.35
CA CYS A 76 -0.36 10.77 0.96
C CYS A 76 0.23 9.49 1.58
N HIS A 77 -0.55 8.40 1.64
CA HIS A 77 -0.06 7.13 2.17
C HIS A 77 1.12 6.57 1.37
N VAL A 78 1.13 6.81 0.05
CA VAL A 78 2.10 6.19 -0.86
C VAL A 78 3.36 7.06 -1.02
N ARG A 79 3.23 8.39 -0.84
CA ARG A 79 4.34 9.35 -0.95
C ARG A 79 4.77 9.83 0.45
N PRO A 80 6.04 9.63 0.86
CA PRO A 80 6.58 10.28 2.07
C PRO A 80 6.48 11.81 1.97
N LEU A 81 6.21 12.47 3.10
CA LEU A 81 6.20 13.93 3.20
C LEU A 81 7.61 14.53 3.34
N GLU A 82 8.62 13.69 3.57
CA GLU A 82 10.01 14.11 3.73
C GLU A 82 10.57 14.61 2.39
N TYR A 83 11.21 15.79 2.42
CA TYR A 83 11.89 16.34 1.26
C TYR A 83 13.22 15.62 1.04
N ASP A 84 13.46 15.19 -0.21
CA ASP A 84 14.70 14.56 -0.63
C ASP A 84 15.34 15.39 -1.75
N SER A 85 16.48 16.01 -1.43
CA SER A 85 17.18 16.91 -2.34
C SER A 85 17.74 16.19 -3.56
N LEU A 86 18.11 14.90 -3.46
CA LEU A 86 18.68 14.16 -4.58
C LEU A 86 17.65 13.91 -5.69
N HIS A 87 16.36 13.91 -5.35
CA HIS A 87 15.26 13.75 -6.29
C HIS A 87 14.71 15.08 -6.85
N ASP A 88 15.26 16.22 -6.44
CA ASP A 88 14.79 17.54 -6.88
C ASP A 88 15.26 17.86 -8.31
N PRO A 89 14.34 18.06 -9.28
CA PRO A 89 14.69 18.43 -10.65
C PRO A 89 15.48 19.73 -10.76
N PHE A 90 15.24 20.69 -9.86
CA PHE A 90 15.90 22.00 -9.88
C PHE A 90 17.34 21.93 -9.40
N LEU A 91 17.68 20.94 -8.56
CA LEU A 91 19.06 20.73 -8.08
C LEU A 91 19.90 19.88 -9.05
N LYS A 92 19.32 19.41 -10.16
CA LYS A 92 20.02 18.57 -11.14
C LYS A 92 21.31 19.20 -11.64
N GLN A 93 21.29 20.49 -11.99
CA GLN A 93 22.48 21.20 -12.48
C GLN A 93 23.58 21.31 -11.42
N HIS A 94 23.20 21.50 -10.16
CA HIS A 94 24.15 21.54 -9.04
C HIS A 94 24.85 20.18 -8.87
N PHE A 95 24.09 19.08 -8.93
CA PHE A 95 24.67 17.73 -8.80
C PHE A 95 25.47 17.26 -10.01
N GLN A 96 25.23 17.82 -11.19
CA GLN A 96 26.01 17.53 -12.41
C GLN A 96 27.44 18.06 -12.35
N GLN A 97 27.74 19.00 -11.46
CA GLN A 97 29.10 19.50 -11.29
C GLN A 97 30.04 18.37 -10.85
N LYS A 98 31.15 18.16 -11.59
CA LYS A 98 32.10 17.05 -11.36
C LYS A 98 32.56 16.92 -9.90
N LYS A 99 32.81 18.05 -9.22
CA LYS A 99 33.22 18.06 -7.81
C LYS A 99 32.12 17.49 -6.90
N VAL A 100 30.88 17.95 -7.08
CA VAL A 100 29.71 17.51 -6.29
C VAL A 100 29.38 16.06 -6.60
N LYS A 101 29.33 15.65 -7.87
CA LYS A 101 29.12 14.27 -8.29
C LYS A 101 30.15 13.33 -7.66
N ASN A 102 31.43 13.67 -7.74
CA ASN A 102 32.50 12.86 -7.14
C ASN A 102 32.35 12.77 -5.61
N HIS A 103 31.92 13.84 -4.95
CA HIS A 103 31.65 13.84 -3.51
C HIS A 103 30.49 12.91 -3.15
N LEU A 104 29.38 12.96 -3.90
CA LEU A 104 28.22 12.08 -3.69
C LEU A 104 28.55 10.60 -3.89
N VAL A 105 29.36 10.27 -4.90
CA VAL A 105 29.81 8.90 -5.16
C VAL A 105 30.74 8.40 -4.05
N ARG A 106 31.69 9.23 -3.60
CA ARG A 106 32.59 8.88 -2.48
C ARG A 106 31.83 8.63 -1.18
N ASN A 107 30.75 9.37 -0.94
CA ASN A 107 29.91 9.20 0.24
C ASN A 107 28.89 8.04 0.11
N GLY A 108 28.84 7.35 -1.02
CA GLY A 108 27.92 6.22 -1.23
C GLY A 108 26.44 6.62 -1.32
N LEU A 109 26.14 7.87 -1.68
CA LEU A 109 24.76 8.36 -1.89
C LEU A 109 24.27 8.09 -3.32
N VAL A 110 25.19 8.10 -4.28
CA VAL A 110 24.89 7.95 -5.70
C VAL A 110 25.90 6.99 -6.31
N THR A 111 25.44 6.15 -7.22
CA THR A 111 26.29 5.28 -8.04
C THR A 111 27.07 6.09 -9.10
N PRO A 112 28.15 5.55 -9.67
CA PRO A 112 28.84 6.18 -10.80
C PRO A 112 27.90 6.50 -11.99
N ASP A 113 26.86 5.67 -12.15
CA ASP A 113 25.80 5.78 -13.16
C ASP A 113 24.70 6.80 -12.81
N GLU A 114 24.94 7.68 -11.82
CA GLU A 114 24.00 8.73 -11.39
C GLU A 114 22.68 8.21 -10.81
N LYS A 115 22.61 6.94 -10.41
CA LYS A 115 21.44 6.38 -9.70
C LYS A 115 21.59 6.57 -8.20
N ILE A 116 20.53 7.00 -7.55
CA ILE A 116 20.49 7.25 -6.10
C ILE A 116 20.46 5.91 -5.37
N ILE A 117 21.39 5.73 -4.44
CA ILE A 117 21.48 4.55 -3.58
C ILE A 117 20.45 4.70 -2.46
N CYS A 118 19.77 3.61 -2.10
CA CYS A 118 18.68 3.65 -1.14
C CYS A 118 18.71 2.47 -0.18
N SER A 119 18.02 2.63 0.96
CA SER A 119 17.82 1.53 1.90
C SER A 119 16.78 0.52 1.37
N LEU A 120 16.80 -0.72 1.88
CA LEU A 120 15.76 -1.71 1.56
C LEU A 120 14.34 -1.19 1.86
N LYS A 121 14.19 -0.40 2.92
CA LYS A 121 12.91 0.20 3.30
C LYS A 121 12.44 1.19 2.23
N GLU A 122 13.31 2.08 1.78
CA GLU A 122 13.01 3.04 0.71
C GLU A 122 12.74 2.35 -0.63
N PHE A 123 13.49 1.28 -0.93
CA PHE A 123 13.31 0.52 -2.16
C PHE A 123 11.94 -0.18 -2.18
N ASN A 124 11.52 -0.79 -1.07
CA ASN A 124 10.20 -1.40 -0.96
C ASN A 124 9.08 -0.35 -1.09
N LYS A 125 9.20 0.80 -0.41
CA LYS A 125 8.25 1.93 -0.59
C LYS A 125 8.17 2.40 -2.04
N PHE A 126 9.31 2.45 -2.72
CA PHE A 126 9.37 2.85 -4.13
C PHE A 126 8.67 1.82 -5.03
N ARG A 127 8.87 0.52 -4.80
CA ARG A 127 8.17 -0.55 -5.55
C ARG A 127 6.65 -0.49 -5.34
N GLU A 128 6.21 -0.33 -4.10
CA GLU A 128 4.79 -0.14 -3.75
C GLU A 128 4.21 1.08 -4.48
N TYR A 129 4.94 2.20 -4.52
CA TYR A 129 4.53 3.38 -5.28
C TYR A 129 4.40 3.11 -6.78
N LEU A 130 5.37 2.42 -7.41
CA LEU A 130 5.30 2.08 -8.83
C LEU A 130 4.04 1.27 -9.14
N ARG A 131 3.70 0.32 -8.27
CA ARG A 131 2.49 -0.49 -8.38
C ARG A 131 1.24 0.34 -8.24
N TYR A 132 1.16 1.16 -7.19
CA TYR A 132 0.06 2.09 -6.99
C TYR A 132 -0.16 2.96 -8.23
N ARG A 133 0.92 3.55 -8.77
CA ARG A 133 0.86 4.41 -9.94
C ARG A 133 0.32 3.69 -11.17
N GLN A 134 0.81 2.47 -11.44
CA GLN A 134 0.32 1.66 -12.56
C GLN A 134 -1.16 1.30 -12.41
N ALA A 135 -1.58 0.87 -11.21
CA ALA A 135 -2.97 0.53 -10.93
C ALA A 135 -3.91 1.73 -11.08
N THR A 136 -3.51 2.89 -10.56
CA THR A 136 -4.24 4.15 -10.68
C THR A 136 -4.34 4.59 -12.15
N ASP A 137 -3.25 4.52 -12.91
CA ASP A 137 -3.22 4.87 -14.33
C ASP A 137 -4.18 4.00 -15.15
N LEU A 138 -4.17 2.68 -14.93
CA LEU A 138 -5.09 1.75 -15.59
C LEU A 138 -6.56 2.06 -15.24
N THR A 139 -6.84 2.35 -13.97
CA THR A 139 -8.19 2.69 -13.50
C THR A 139 -8.69 4.00 -14.14
N LEU A 140 -7.83 5.02 -14.20
CA LEU A 140 -8.15 6.30 -14.84
C LEU A 140 -8.35 6.14 -16.34
N LYS A 141 -7.55 5.32 -17.02
CA LYS A 141 -7.69 5.02 -18.45
C LYS A 141 -9.05 4.36 -18.73
N ARG A 142 -9.39 3.29 -18.00
CA ARG A 142 -10.69 2.61 -18.11
C ARG A 142 -11.87 3.56 -17.85
N ARG A 143 -11.74 4.45 -16.86
CA ARG A 143 -12.78 5.45 -16.57
C ARG A 143 -12.94 6.45 -17.71
N ARG A 144 -11.84 6.92 -18.31
CA ARG A 144 -11.88 7.82 -19.48
C ARG A 144 -12.54 7.14 -20.67
N GLU A 145 -12.18 5.90 -20.96
CA GLU A 145 -12.78 5.08 -22.02
C GLU A 145 -14.29 4.87 -21.78
N ALA A 146 -14.71 4.55 -20.55
CA ALA A 146 -16.12 4.41 -20.22
C ALA A 146 -16.92 5.72 -20.36
N ILE A 147 -16.33 6.86 -19.99
CA ILE A 147 -16.95 8.18 -20.20
C ILE A 147 -17.02 8.52 -21.68
N ALA A 148 -15.97 8.23 -22.46
CA ALA A 148 -15.95 8.44 -23.91
C ALA A 148 -17.01 7.58 -24.60
N PHE A 149 -17.12 6.31 -24.22
CA PHE A 149 -18.17 5.40 -24.69
C PHE A 149 -19.58 5.94 -24.39
N ARG A 150 -19.84 6.41 -23.16
CA ARG A 150 -21.13 7.04 -22.78
C ARG A 150 -21.41 8.35 -23.52
N ARG A 151 -20.38 9.09 -23.90
CA ARG A 151 -20.49 10.37 -24.62
C ARG A 151 -20.60 10.16 -26.14
N SER A 152 -20.28 8.97 -26.64
CA SER A 152 -20.40 8.67 -28.06
C SER A 152 -21.88 8.79 -28.50
N PRO A 153 -22.19 9.64 -29.50
CA PRO A 153 -23.57 9.90 -29.92
C PRO A 153 -24.31 8.66 -30.43
N GLU A 154 -23.58 7.60 -30.80
CA GLU A 154 -24.11 6.34 -31.32
C GLU A 154 -24.97 5.57 -30.31
N VAL A 155 -24.75 5.75 -29.00
CA VAL A 155 -25.51 5.09 -27.92
C VAL A 155 -26.69 5.93 -27.41
N ARG A 156 -26.87 7.16 -27.90
CA ARG A 156 -28.02 8.02 -27.53
C ARG A 156 -29.27 7.76 -28.36
N GLN A 157 -29.17 7.00 -29.44
CA GLN A 157 -30.36 6.39 -29.99
C GLN A 157 -30.58 5.09 -29.19
N PRO A 158 -31.67 4.92 -28.41
CA PRO A 158 -32.21 3.57 -28.31
C PRO A 158 -32.31 3.07 -29.76
N PRO A 159 -31.95 1.82 -30.09
CA PRO A 159 -32.13 1.33 -31.44
C PRO A 159 -33.55 1.72 -31.82
N LYS A 160 -33.71 2.67 -32.75
CA LYS A 160 -34.96 2.79 -33.47
C LYS A 160 -35.09 1.40 -34.02
N SER A 161 -36.09 0.69 -33.54
CA SER A 161 -36.45 -0.59 -34.07
C SER A 161 -36.73 -0.38 -35.55
N GLU A 162 -35.69 -0.48 -36.38
CA GLU A 162 -35.81 -1.20 -37.62
C GLU A 162 -36.19 -2.59 -37.17
N ARG A 163 -37.50 -2.79 -36.99
CA ARG A 163 -38.06 -4.12 -36.96
C ARG A 163 -37.53 -4.74 -38.26
N PRO A 164 -36.69 -5.78 -38.21
CA PRO A 164 -36.59 -6.62 -39.37
C PRO A 164 -38.03 -7.12 -39.54
N VAL A 165 -38.68 -6.72 -40.63
CA VAL A 165 -39.82 -7.49 -41.14
C VAL A 165 -39.20 -8.80 -41.63
N LEU A 166 -38.77 -9.63 -40.69
CA LEU A 166 -38.58 -11.05 -40.92
C LEU A 166 -40.00 -11.60 -40.88
N GLU A 167 -40.46 -11.95 -42.07
CA GLU A 167 -41.67 -12.70 -42.28
C GLU A 167 -41.78 -13.78 -41.22
N THR A 168 -42.85 -13.69 -40.44
CA THR A 168 -43.06 -14.56 -39.30
C THR A 168 -43.55 -15.91 -39.84
N GLY A 169 -42.60 -16.78 -40.16
CA GLY A 169 -42.80 -18.21 -40.00
C GLY A 169 -43.02 -18.51 -38.51
N ASN A 170 -44.19 -19.04 -38.20
CA ASN A 170 -44.66 -19.51 -36.88
C ASN A 170 -43.57 -19.85 -35.84
N GLY A 171 -43.50 -19.08 -34.74
CA GLY A 171 -42.57 -19.35 -33.65
C GLY A 171 -42.84 -18.58 -32.36
N LYS A 172 -44.09 -18.45 -31.91
CA LYS A 172 -44.49 -17.63 -30.75
C LYS A 172 -44.02 -18.16 -29.37
N GLY A 173 -43.41 -19.35 -29.30
CA GLY A 173 -43.01 -19.99 -28.04
C GLY A 173 -41.62 -19.65 -27.50
N SER A 174 -40.63 -19.38 -28.37
CA SER A 174 -39.22 -19.25 -27.97
C SER A 174 -38.86 -17.85 -27.44
N ALA A 175 -39.46 -16.79 -28.00
CA ALA A 175 -39.19 -15.41 -27.57
C ALA A 175 -39.67 -15.11 -26.14
N CYS A 176 -40.80 -15.68 -25.71
CA CYS A 176 -41.37 -15.48 -24.38
C CYS A 176 -40.50 -16.10 -23.27
N LEU A 177 -39.89 -17.26 -23.53
CA LEU A 177 -39.04 -17.96 -22.57
C LEU A 177 -37.71 -17.22 -22.33
N VAL A 178 -37.08 -16.72 -23.40
CA VAL A 178 -35.83 -15.95 -23.31
C VAL A 178 -36.03 -14.67 -22.50
N GLU A 179 -37.18 -14.02 -22.66
CA GLU A 179 -37.50 -12.80 -21.92
C GLU A 179 -37.79 -13.08 -20.44
N GLN A 180 -38.45 -14.20 -20.12
CA GLN A 180 -38.63 -14.66 -18.73
C GLN A 180 -37.31 -15.03 -18.04
N ILE A 181 -36.38 -15.67 -18.75
CA ILE A 181 -35.05 -16.00 -18.21
C ILE A 181 -34.29 -14.73 -17.84
N ARG A 182 -34.26 -13.73 -18.74
CA ARG A 182 -33.61 -12.43 -18.49
C ARG A 182 -34.22 -11.70 -17.28
N ARG A 183 -35.55 -11.70 -17.12
CA ARG A 183 -36.22 -11.11 -15.95
C ARG A 183 -35.79 -11.79 -14.66
N LYS A 184 -35.79 -13.13 -14.62
CA LYS A 184 -35.33 -13.91 -13.44
C LYS A 184 -33.87 -13.65 -13.11
N GLU A 185 -33.00 -13.52 -14.12
CA GLU A 185 -31.58 -13.19 -13.94
C GLU A 185 -31.39 -11.79 -13.34
N THR A 186 -32.14 -10.79 -13.84
CA THR A 186 -32.08 -9.42 -13.30
C THR A 186 -32.60 -9.33 -11.87
N GLU A 187 -33.70 -10.01 -11.55
CA GLU A 187 -34.24 -10.07 -10.20
C GLU A 187 -33.29 -10.78 -9.24
N ALA A 188 -32.64 -11.87 -9.68
CA ALA A 188 -31.63 -12.58 -8.89
C ALA A 188 -30.40 -11.69 -8.60
N LEU A 189 -29.96 -10.88 -9.57
CA LEU A 189 -28.89 -9.90 -9.40
C LEU A 189 -29.25 -8.82 -8.38
N ILE A 190 -30.46 -8.24 -8.48
CA ILE A 190 -30.98 -7.24 -7.55
C ILE A 190 -31.06 -7.82 -6.13
N ARG A 191 -31.56 -9.06 -5.99
CA ARG A 191 -31.63 -9.76 -4.70
C ARG A 191 -30.25 -9.97 -4.08
N ARG A 192 -29.25 -10.38 -4.89
CA ARG A 192 -27.85 -10.53 -4.44
C ARG A 192 -27.20 -9.20 -4.06
N GLN A 193 -27.60 -8.08 -4.65
CA GLN A 193 -27.13 -6.76 -4.25
C GLN A 193 -27.73 -6.34 -2.90
N ARG A 194 -29.05 -6.44 -2.74
CA ARG A 194 -29.72 -6.11 -1.47
C ARG A 194 -29.16 -6.90 -0.28
N GLN A 195 -28.91 -8.20 -0.46
CA GLN A 195 -28.30 -9.04 0.58
C GLN A 195 -26.87 -8.60 0.95
N ARG A 196 -26.10 -8.06 0.00
CA ARG A 196 -24.76 -7.53 0.30
C ARG A 196 -24.85 -6.23 1.07
N GLU A 197 -25.72 -5.32 0.63
CA GLU A 197 -25.98 -4.05 1.32
C GLU A 197 -26.47 -4.27 2.76
N GLU A 198 -27.37 -5.23 2.99
CA GLU A 198 -27.82 -5.59 4.33
C GLU A 198 -26.69 -6.16 5.20
N LYS A 199 -25.85 -7.04 4.65
CA LYS A 199 -24.68 -7.57 5.36
C LYS A 199 -23.69 -6.45 5.70
N ASP A 200 -23.49 -5.50 4.80
CA ASP A 200 -22.57 -4.39 5.03
C ASP A 200 -23.14 -3.40 6.05
N LYS A 201 -24.45 -3.12 6.03
CA LYS A 201 -25.15 -2.38 7.11
C LYS A 201 -25.02 -3.10 8.46
N MET A 202 -25.18 -4.42 8.50
CA MET A 202 -25.03 -5.22 9.72
C MET A 202 -23.59 -5.13 10.27
N LYS A 203 -22.59 -5.23 9.39
CA LYS A 203 -21.18 -5.04 9.80
C LYS A 203 -20.93 -3.64 10.34
N GLN A 204 -21.48 -2.61 9.70
CA GLN A 204 -21.34 -1.22 10.15
C GLN A 204 -21.96 -1.03 11.54
N HIS A 205 -23.14 -1.59 11.78
CA HIS A 205 -23.79 -1.54 13.09
C HIS A 205 -22.93 -2.22 14.16
N ARG A 206 -22.42 -3.43 13.88
CA ARG A 206 -21.55 -4.17 14.80
C ARG A 206 -20.28 -3.39 15.15
N LEU A 207 -19.66 -2.74 14.17
CA LEU A 207 -18.47 -1.90 14.39
C LEU A 207 -18.78 -0.69 15.29
N LEU A 208 -19.94 -0.07 15.11
CA LEU A 208 -20.38 1.05 15.95
C LEU A 208 -20.61 0.60 17.39
N ASP A 209 -21.20 -0.57 17.60
CA ASP A 209 -21.41 -1.14 18.95
C ASP A 209 -20.08 -1.46 19.63
N GLU A 210 -19.13 -2.05 18.88
CA GLU A 210 -17.77 -2.29 19.39
C GLU A 210 -17.04 -1.00 19.75
N TRP A 211 -17.23 0.06 18.97
CA TRP A 211 -16.63 1.38 19.23
C TRP A 211 -17.23 2.04 20.48
N LYS A 212 -18.56 2.02 20.63
CA LYS A 212 -19.26 2.50 21.84
C LYS A 212 -18.77 1.76 23.08
N GLY A 213 -18.69 0.43 23.03
CA GLY A 213 -18.21 -0.36 24.16
C GLY A 213 -16.72 -0.16 24.48
N ARG A 214 -15.86 0.18 23.51
CA ARG A 214 -14.47 0.60 23.80
C ARG A 214 -14.43 1.94 24.52
N LYS A 215 -15.25 2.90 24.08
CA LYS A 215 -15.32 4.24 24.66
C LYS A 215 -15.80 4.21 26.12
N GLU A 216 -16.82 3.42 26.42
CA GLU A 216 -17.33 3.23 27.78
C GLU A 216 -16.26 2.57 28.69
N ARG A 217 -15.57 1.53 28.21
CA ARG A 217 -14.46 0.92 28.96
C ARG A 217 -13.32 1.89 29.25
N GLN A 218 -13.01 2.78 28.30
CA GLN A 218 -12.01 3.82 28.52
C GLN A 218 -12.46 4.82 29.59
N GLN A 219 -13.73 5.25 29.56
CA GLN A 219 -14.27 6.14 30.59
C GLN A 219 -14.23 5.49 31.98
N GLN A 220 -14.69 4.25 32.11
CA GLN A 220 -14.65 3.51 33.37
C GLN A 220 -13.22 3.32 33.89
N ASN A 221 -12.25 3.07 33.00
CA ASN A 221 -10.85 2.96 33.40
C ASN A 221 -10.29 4.30 33.88
N LEU A 222 -10.62 5.41 33.21
CA LEU A 222 -10.20 6.76 33.64
C LEU A 222 -10.79 7.14 35.00
N GLU A 223 -12.07 6.81 35.22
CA GLU A 223 -12.75 7.01 36.50
C GLU A 223 -12.09 6.20 37.62
N ARG A 224 -11.82 4.91 37.38
CA ARG A 224 -11.08 4.05 38.33
C ARG A 224 -9.69 4.59 38.66
N ILE A 225 -8.94 5.06 37.66
CA ILE A 225 -7.61 5.66 37.87
C ILE A 225 -7.73 6.94 38.71
N SER A 226 -8.73 7.79 38.44
CA SER A 226 -9.00 9.00 39.21
C SER A 226 -9.34 8.70 40.67
N GLU A 227 -10.16 7.68 40.92
CA GLU A 227 -10.48 7.22 42.27
C GLU A 227 -9.24 6.71 43.01
N LEU A 228 -8.43 5.87 42.36
CA LEU A 228 -7.17 5.38 42.93
C LEU A 228 -6.24 6.55 43.30
N GLN A 229 -6.10 7.55 42.43
CA GLN A 229 -5.32 8.75 42.72
C GLN A 229 -5.86 9.56 43.91
N LYS A 230 -7.18 9.68 44.04
CA LYS A 230 -7.81 10.33 45.21
C LYS A 230 -7.51 9.57 46.50
N THR A 231 -7.61 8.23 46.47
CA THR A 231 -7.30 7.40 47.64
C THR A 231 -5.81 7.47 48.02
N GLU A 232 -4.90 7.46 47.03
CA GLU A 232 -3.47 7.58 47.27
C GLU A 232 -3.10 8.95 47.87
N LYS A 233 -3.66 10.04 47.33
CA LYS A 233 -3.50 11.39 47.89
C LYS A 233 -4.00 11.47 49.33
N ALA A 234 -5.15 10.86 49.64
CA ALA A 234 -5.68 10.80 51.00
C ALA A 234 -4.77 9.99 51.94
N ARG A 235 -4.19 8.87 51.47
CA ARG A 235 -3.20 8.08 52.24
C ARG A 235 -1.93 8.88 52.50
N ARG A 236 -1.38 9.57 51.49
CA ARG A 236 -0.20 10.46 51.64
C ARG A 236 -0.46 11.60 52.63
N ALA A 237 -1.62 12.24 52.57
CA ALA A 237 -1.99 13.30 53.50
C ALA A 237 -2.10 12.82 54.96
N LYS A 238 -2.62 11.60 55.18
CA LYS A 238 -2.63 10.97 56.51
C LYS A 238 -1.23 10.65 57.03
N MET A 239 -0.33 10.17 56.17
CA MET A 239 1.07 9.91 56.52
C MET A 239 1.82 11.20 56.90
N LEU A 240 1.60 12.30 56.18
CA LEU A 240 2.20 13.61 56.52
C LEU A 240 1.72 14.12 57.89
N LYS A 241 0.42 14.03 58.18
CA LYS A 241 -0.14 14.43 59.48
C LYS A 241 0.39 13.60 60.64
N GLY A 242 0.57 12.29 60.43
CA GLY A 242 1.15 11.38 61.43
C GLY A 242 2.65 11.59 61.69
N HIS A 243 3.38 12.27 60.81
CA HIS A 243 4.76 12.69 61.06
C HIS A 243 4.86 14.02 61.79
N THR A 244 3.93 14.96 61.56
CA THR A 244 3.89 16.24 62.28
C THR A 244 3.44 16.11 63.74
N GLU A 245 2.74 15.04 64.11
CA GLU A 245 2.28 14.78 65.50
C GLU A 245 3.27 13.95 66.35
N ARG A 246 4.38 13.47 65.77
CA ARG A 246 5.41 12.67 66.46
C ARG A 246 6.76 13.38 66.60
N SER A 247 6.83 14.69 66.35
CA SER A 247 8.01 15.54 66.58
C SER A 247 7.73 16.54 67.69
#